data_AF-A0A7S1UWE1-F1
#
_entry.id   AF-A0A7S1UWE1-F1
#
_cell.length_a   1.000
_cell.length_b   1.000
_cell.length_c   1.000
_cell.angle_alpha   90.00
_cell.angle_beta   90.00
_cell.angle_gamma   90.00
#
_symmetry.space_group_name_H-M   'P 1'
#
loop_
_entity.id
_entity.type
_entity.pdbx_description
1 polymer ?
#
loop_
_entity_poly.entity_id
_entity_poly.type
_entity_poly.pdbx_seq_one_letter_code
_entity_poly.pdbx_strand_id
1 'polypeptide(L)'
;AYYRALQEAIAICERQAIVVDVKDTEKMQSLVQSTIGTKFSSRWNDKMVEMALQAVLTVARSPTTSTNGSTSTSTTNNSKSLQAMEIDLKRYAKVEKIPGGEISDCMVLKGVMFNKDT
;
A
#
# COMPACT_ATOMS: atom_id res chain seq x y z
N ALA A 1 -17.48 -9.55 -29.87
CA ALA A 1 -17.94 -10.30 -28.69
C ALA A 1 -17.06 -10.04 -27.46
N TYR A 2 -15.74 -10.27 -27.52
CA TYR A 2 -14.83 -10.14 -26.37
C TYR A 2 -14.82 -8.78 -25.67
N TYR A 3 -14.85 -7.67 -26.42
CA TYR A 3 -14.88 -6.33 -25.81
C TYR A 3 -16.18 -6.06 -25.01
N ARG A 4 -17.33 -6.52 -25.52
CA ARG A 4 -18.61 -6.41 -24.79
C ARG A 4 -18.60 -7.29 -23.54
N ALA A 5 -18.03 -8.49 -23.62
CA ALA A 5 -17.88 -9.36 -22.46
C ALA A 5 -16.96 -8.74 -21.39
N LEU A 6 -15.87 -8.07 -21.82
CA LEU A 6 -14.98 -7.35 -20.91
C LEU A 6 -15.70 -6.22 -20.17
N GLN A 7 -16.48 -5.41 -20.89
CA GLN A 7 -17.24 -4.32 -20.28
C GLN A 7 -18.25 -4.83 -19.25
N GLU A 8 -18.98 -5.90 -19.57
CA GLU A 8 -19.93 -6.50 -18.64
C GLU A 8 -19.23 -7.10 -17.42
N ALA A 9 -18.09 -7.77 -17.60
CA ALA A 9 -17.32 -8.34 -16.50
C ALA A 9 -16.84 -7.26 -15.52
N ILE A 10 -16.37 -6.10 -16.02
CA ILE A 10 -15.99 -4.96 -15.17
C ILE A 10 -17.20 -4.45 -14.38
N ALA A 11 -18.35 -4.27 -15.03
CA ALA A 11 -19.56 -3.80 -14.36
C ALA A 11 -20.07 -4.79 -13.27
N ILE A 12 -19.92 -6.10 -13.50
CA ILE A 12 -20.24 -7.12 -12.51
C ILE A 12 -19.26 -7.06 -11.32
N CYS A 13 -17.96 -6.93 -11.57
CA CYS A 13 -16.95 -6.79 -10.52
C CYS A 13 -17.22 -5.58 -9.63
N GLU A 14 -17.56 -4.42 -10.22
CA GLU A 14 -17.91 -3.21 -9.46
C GLU A 14 -19.16 -3.40 -8.60
N ARG A 15 -20.17 -4.12 -9.11
CA ARG A 15 -21.40 -4.43 -8.36
C ARG A 15 -21.17 -5.36 -7.17
N GLN A 16 -20.20 -6.27 -7.27
CA GLN A 16 -19.86 -7.22 -6.22
C GLN A 16 -18.79 -6.70 -5.24
N ALA A 17 -18.15 -5.56 -5.55
CA ALA A 17 -17.08 -5.01 -4.73
C ALA A 17 -17.60 -4.56 -3.35
N ILE A 18 -16.84 -4.90 -2.30
CA ILE A 18 -17.12 -4.49 -0.92
C ILE A 18 -16.21 -3.31 -0.59
N VAL A 19 -16.79 -2.21 -0.11
CA VAL A 19 -16.03 -1.03 0.31
C VAL A 19 -15.40 -1.29 1.68
N VAL A 20 -14.09 -1.10 1.78
CA VAL A 20 -13.33 -1.24 3.03
C VAL A 20 -12.69 0.12 3.37
N ASP A 21 -12.80 0.54 4.63
CA ASP A 21 -12.12 1.75 5.12
C ASP A 21 -10.62 1.47 5.30
N VAL A 22 -9.78 2.35 4.77
CA VAL A 22 -8.31 2.25 4.83
C VAL A 22 -7.78 2.57 6.23
N LYS A 23 -8.54 3.30 7.04
CA LYS A 23 -8.15 3.63 8.42
C LYS A 23 -8.40 2.48 9.40
N ASP A 24 -9.18 1.48 8.99
CA ASP A 24 -9.49 0.31 9.79
C ASP A 24 -8.36 -0.72 9.65
N THR A 25 -7.43 -0.66 10.60
CA THR A 25 -6.24 -1.52 10.65
C THR A 25 -6.61 -3.00 10.69
N GLU A 26 -7.66 -3.39 11.43
CA GLU A 26 -8.04 -4.80 11.60
C GLU A 26 -8.58 -5.39 10.29
N LYS A 27 -9.49 -4.67 9.63
CA LYS A 27 -9.99 -5.10 8.31
C LYS A 27 -8.87 -5.15 7.27
N MET A 28 -7.94 -4.19 7.31
CA MET A 28 -6.82 -4.17 6.38
C MET A 28 -5.84 -5.32 6.63
N GLN A 29 -5.57 -5.65 7.90
CA GLN A 29 -4.78 -6.84 8.26
C GLN A 29 -5.43 -8.11 7.74
N SER A 30 -6.75 -8.28 7.94
CA SER A 30 -7.49 -9.44 7.41
C SER A 30 -7.49 -9.50 5.88
N LEU A 31 -7.46 -8.36 5.19
CA LEU A 31 -7.37 -8.32 3.74
C LEU A 31 -5.99 -8.79 3.27
N VAL A 32 -4.91 -8.26 3.85
CA VAL A 32 -3.53 -8.68 3.52
C VAL A 32 -3.32 -10.15 3.85
N GLN A 33 -3.86 -10.59 4.99
CA GLN A 33 -3.85 -11.98 5.47
C GLN A 33 -4.33 -12.98 4.42
N SER A 34 -5.46 -12.66 3.76
CA SER A 34 -6.07 -13.53 2.75
C SER A 34 -5.12 -13.87 1.59
N THR A 35 -4.14 -13.00 1.31
CA THR A 35 -3.19 -13.15 0.20
C THR A 35 -1.87 -13.84 0.60
N ILE A 36 -1.63 -14.01 1.90
CA ILE A 36 -0.40 -14.60 2.47
C ILE A 36 -0.64 -16.02 2.98
N GLY A 37 -1.84 -16.34 3.46
CA GLY A 37 -2.14 -17.60 4.15
C GLY A 37 -1.81 -18.90 3.38
N THR A 38 -1.80 -18.86 2.05
CA THR A 38 -1.49 -20.04 1.19
C THR A 38 -0.02 -20.13 0.76
N LYS A 39 0.87 -19.30 1.31
CA LYS A 39 2.30 -19.25 0.97
C LYS A 39 3.16 -19.80 2.11
N PHE A 40 4.44 -20.07 1.80
CA PHE A 40 5.45 -20.52 2.76
C PHE A 40 5.59 -19.60 3.99
N SER A 41 5.26 -18.32 3.84
CA SER A 41 5.28 -17.30 4.90
C SER A 41 4.17 -17.43 5.94
N SER A 42 3.25 -18.41 5.83
CA SER A 42 2.14 -18.61 6.76
C SER A 42 2.55 -18.89 8.21
N ARG A 43 3.81 -19.29 8.46
CA ARG A 43 4.34 -19.47 9.82
C ARG A 43 4.62 -18.15 10.56
N TRP A 44 4.94 -17.07 9.84
CA TRP A 44 5.25 -15.75 10.41
C TRP A 44 4.24 -14.71 9.96
N ASN A 45 3.03 -15.20 9.81
CA ASN A 45 1.96 -14.53 9.13
C ASN A 45 1.66 -13.15 9.73
N ASP A 46 1.54 -13.07 11.05
CA ASP A 46 1.15 -11.83 11.74
C ASP A 46 2.21 -10.74 11.57
N LYS A 47 3.49 -11.12 11.73
CA LYS A 47 4.63 -10.21 11.54
C LYS A 47 4.73 -9.73 10.09
N MET A 48 4.50 -10.60 9.12
CA MET A 48 4.54 -10.25 7.69
C MET A 48 3.40 -9.31 7.30
N VAL A 49 2.19 -9.55 7.83
CA VAL A 49 1.03 -8.69 7.62
C VAL A 49 1.26 -7.31 8.23
N GLU A 50 1.78 -7.25 9.46
CA GLU A 50 2.11 -5.99 10.13
C GLU A 50 3.14 -5.17 9.32
N MET A 51 4.25 -5.79 8.91
CA MET A 51 5.28 -5.12 8.12
C MET A 51 4.75 -4.66 6.76
N ALA A 52 3.95 -5.48 6.08
CA ALA A 52 3.36 -5.10 4.79
C ALA A 52 2.48 -3.84 4.92
N LEU A 53 1.63 -3.79 5.96
CA LEU A 53 0.78 -2.65 6.21
C LEU A 53 1.59 -1.40 6.58
N GLN A 54 2.58 -1.54 7.46
CA GLN A 54 3.47 -0.45 7.83
C GLN A 54 4.26 0.10 6.64
N ALA A 55 4.77 -0.76 5.74
CA ALA A 55 5.52 -0.35 4.56
C ALA A 55 4.65 0.49 3.60
N VAL A 56 3.43 0.04 3.32
CA VAL A 56 2.50 0.76 2.42
C VAL A 56 2.08 2.10 3.02
N LEU A 57 1.68 2.12 4.29
CA LEU A 57 1.25 3.35 4.96
C LEU A 57 2.37 4.36 5.13
N THR A 58 3.62 3.91 5.24
CA THR A 58 4.79 4.80 5.34
C THR A 58 5.06 5.56 4.03
N VAL A 59 4.78 4.95 2.88
CA VAL A 59 5.01 5.58 1.56
C VAL A 59 3.76 6.21 0.94
N ALA A 60 2.59 6.02 1.55
CA ALA A 60 1.32 6.55 1.05
C ALA A 60 1.27 8.08 1.21
N ARG A 61 1.09 8.80 0.09
CA ARG A 61 1.00 10.27 0.06
C ARG A 61 -0.45 10.69 -0.19
N SER A 62 -0.98 11.56 0.68
CA SER A 62 -2.24 12.24 0.40
C SER A 62 -2.01 13.26 -0.72
N PRO A 63 -2.83 13.28 -1.78
CA PRO A 63 -2.65 14.16 -2.94
C PRO A 63 -2.95 15.66 -2.67
N THR A 64 -2.79 16.17 -1.43
CA THR A 64 -3.18 17.55 -1.06
C THR A 64 -2.10 18.39 -0.40
N THR A 65 -0.86 17.92 -0.30
CA THR A 65 0.23 18.74 0.25
C THR A 65 1.37 18.86 -0.75
N SER A 66 1.19 19.76 -1.72
CA SER A 66 2.30 20.38 -2.45
C SER A 66 3.12 21.24 -1.49
N THR A 67 4.09 20.65 -0.78
CA THR A 67 5.19 21.41 -0.18
C THR A 67 6.35 21.38 -1.15
N ASN A 68 6.36 22.34 -2.06
CA ASN A 68 7.56 23.06 -2.49
C ASN A 68 7.07 24.45 -2.92
N GLY A 69 7.54 25.48 -2.23
CA GLY A 69 6.92 26.80 -2.10
C GLY A 69 6.28 27.40 -3.34
N SER A 70 4.98 27.69 -3.26
CA SER A 70 4.39 29.02 -3.50
C SER A 70 2.87 28.93 -3.34
N THR A 71 2.34 29.88 -2.56
CA THR A 71 0.92 30.12 -2.34
C THR A 71 0.21 30.40 -3.65
N SER A 72 -0.76 29.57 -4.05
CA SER A 72 -1.94 30.06 -4.78
C SER A 72 -3.00 28.98 -4.96
N THR A 73 -4.16 29.26 -4.37
CA THR A 73 -5.46 29.17 -5.04
C THR A 73 -5.96 27.78 -5.42
N SER A 74 -6.83 27.29 -4.54
CA SER A 74 -8.00 26.51 -4.87
C SER A 74 -8.64 26.95 -6.19
N THR A 75 -8.44 26.16 -7.25
CA THR A 75 -9.31 26.22 -8.42
C THR A 75 -9.82 24.83 -8.71
N THR A 76 -10.99 24.57 -8.14
CA THR A 76 -12.11 23.84 -8.72
C THR A 76 -11.83 23.10 -10.02
N ASN A 77 -11.81 21.77 -9.94
CA ASN A 77 -12.35 20.93 -11.01
C ASN A 77 -13.10 19.75 -10.36
N ASN A 78 -14.42 19.80 -10.48
CA ASN A 78 -15.35 18.74 -10.13
C ASN A 78 -15.09 17.51 -11.01
N SER A 79 -14.37 16.53 -10.47
CA SER A 79 -14.48 15.13 -10.86
C SER A 79 -14.45 14.32 -9.58
N LYS A 80 -15.54 13.60 -9.31
CA LYS A 80 -15.71 12.68 -8.18
C LYS A 80 -14.78 11.47 -8.35
N SER A 81 -13.47 11.67 -8.27
CA SER A 81 -12.50 10.62 -8.06
C SER A 81 -12.19 10.63 -6.57
N LEU A 82 -12.31 9.48 -5.90
CA LEU A 82 -11.62 9.24 -4.62
C LEU A 82 -10.28 9.98 -4.66
N GLN A 83 -9.94 10.75 -3.61
CA GLN A 83 -8.56 11.22 -3.41
C GLN A 83 -7.67 9.98 -3.42
N ALA A 84 -7.14 9.61 -4.58
CA ALA A 84 -6.34 8.44 -4.75
C ALA A 84 -5.04 8.73 -4.01
N MET A 85 -4.79 8.01 -2.91
CA MET A 85 -3.49 8.04 -2.28
C MET A 85 -2.45 7.59 -3.30
N GLU A 86 -1.45 8.43 -3.54
CA GLU A 86 -0.35 8.08 -4.42
C GLU A 86 0.58 7.13 -3.66
N ILE A 87 0.77 5.92 -4.19
CA ILE A 87 1.61 4.88 -3.58
C ILE A 87 2.62 4.42 -4.64
N ASP A 88 3.90 4.70 -4.39
CA ASP A 88 4.99 4.17 -5.20
C ASP A 88 5.92 3.29 -4.36
N LEU A 89 5.64 1.99 -4.38
CA LEU A 89 6.44 0.99 -3.67
C LEU A 89 7.84 0.84 -4.26
N LYS A 90 7.99 0.95 -5.57
CA LYS A 90 9.25 0.64 -6.25
C LYS A 90 10.33 1.67 -5.93
N ARG A 91 9.97 2.95 -5.87
CA ARG A 91 10.92 4.05 -5.59
C ARG A 91 11.12 4.30 -4.10
N TYR A 92 10.10 4.13 -3.28
CA TYR A 92 10.13 4.57 -1.88
C TYR A 92 10.18 3.44 -0.84
N ALA A 93 9.81 2.20 -1.18
CA ALA A 93 9.88 1.06 -0.26
C ALA A 93 11.03 0.11 -0.65
N LYS A 94 12.27 0.55 -0.40
CA LYS A 94 13.46 -0.27 -0.67
C LYS A 94 13.59 -1.39 0.36
N VAL A 95 13.77 -2.63 -0.11
CA VAL A 95 14.03 -3.79 0.75
C VAL A 95 15.52 -4.08 0.78
N GLU A 96 16.09 -4.10 1.99
CA GLU A 96 17.48 -4.48 2.22
C GLU A 96 17.51 -5.80 3.00
N LYS A 97 18.29 -6.76 2.50
CA LYS A 97 18.47 -8.06 3.16
C LYS A 97 19.75 -8.04 3.97
N ILE A 98 19.62 -8.08 5.28
CA ILE A 98 20.75 -8.15 6.20
C ILE A 98 20.90 -9.60 6.66
N PRO A 99 22.05 -10.26 6.43
CA PRO A 99 22.26 -11.63 6.90
C PRO A 99 22.42 -11.68 8.42
N GLY A 100 21.89 -12.74 9.04
CA GLY A 100 21.83 -12.89 10.50
C GLY A 100 20.46 -12.53 11.07
N GLY A 101 20.33 -12.64 12.40
CA GLY A 101 19.08 -12.36 13.13
C GLY A 101 17.95 -13.36 12.89
N GLU A 102 16.80 -13.09 13.49
CA GLU A 102 15.55 -13.82 13.29
C GLU A 102 14.54 -12.99 12.48
N ILE A 103 13.51 -13.64 11.93
CA ILE A 103 12.45 -12.94 11.19
C ILE A 103 11.60 -12.01 12.07
N SER A 104 11.56 -12.29 13.38
CA SER A 104 11.01 -11.42 14.43
C SER A 104 11.71 -10.06 14.48
N ASP A 105 13.01 -10.02 14.16
CA ASP A 105 13.85 -8.81 14.19
C ASP A 105 13.65 -7.93 12.95
N CYS A 106 13.01 -8.45 11.90
CA CYS A 106 12.71 -7.67 10.71
C CYS A 106 11.76 -6.51 11.05
N MET A 107 11.99 -5.34 10.44
CA MET A 107 11.16 -4.16 10.67
C MET A 107 11.10 -3.25 9.45
N VAL A 108 10.07 -2.40 9.41
CA VAL A 108 9.97 -1.29 8.47
C VAL A 108 10.63 -0.06 9.08
N LEU A 109 11.76 0.36 8.52
CA LEU A 109 12.41 1.61 8.91
C LEU A 109 11.71 2.80 8.24
N LYS A 110 11.20 3.74 9.05
CA LYS A 110 10.64 5.02 8.55
C LYS A 110 11.76 6.01 8.20
N GLY A 111 12.50 5.70 7.14
CA GLY A 111 13.64 6.48 6.71
C GLY A 111 14.44 5.75 5.65
N VAL A 112 15.64 6.25 5.40
CA VAL A 112 16.57 5.65 4.44
C VAL A 112 17.75 5.04 5.18
N MET A 113 18.02 3.77 4.90
CA MET A 113 19.21 3.09 5.40
C MET A 113 20.32 3.21 4.36
N PHE A 114 21.50 3.65 4.79
CA PHE A 114 22.71 3.64 3.99
C PHE A 114 23.72 2.74 4.69
N ASN A 115 24.24 1.75 3.95
CA ASN A 115 25.41 1.02 4.42
C ASN A 115 26.64 1.88 4.11
N LYS A 116 27.17 2.56 5.14
CA LYS A 116 28.40 3.34 5.04
C LYS A 116 29.52 2.58 5.72
N ASP A 117 30.25 1.79 4.93
CA ASP A 117 31.57 1.27 5.29
C ASP A 117 32.47 1.43 4.06
N THR A 118 33.13 2.59 4.01
CA THR A 118 34.34 2.86 3.22
C THR A 118 35.05 4.05 3.84
#